data_AF-A0A961YJZ6-F1
#
_entry.id   AF-A0A961YJZ6-F1
#
_cell.length_a   1.000
_cell.length_b   1.000
_cell.length_c   1.000
_cell.angle_alpha   90.00
_cell.angle_beta   90.00
_cell.angle_gamma   90.00
#
_symmetry.space_group_name_H-M   'P 1'
#
loop_
_entity.id
_entity.type
_entity.pdbx_description
1 polymer ?
#
loop_
_entity_poly.entity_id
_entity_poly.type
_entity_poly.pdbx_seq_one_letter_code
_entity_poly.pdbx_strand_id
1 'polypeptide(L)' 'MIKVGDRLPDGVFRIKNEDGSATDLSTGEYFAGKTVVLVGVPGAFTST' A
#
# COMPACT_ATOMS: atom_id res chain seq x y z
N MET A 1 14.50 6.95 2.62
CA MET A 1 14.48 5.87 3.64
C MET A 1 13.56 6.33 4.75
N ILE A 2 12.57 5.51 5.12
CA ILE A 2 11.63 5.82 6.20
C ILE A 2 12.21 5.38 7.55
N LYS A 3 11.89 6.09 8.63
CA LYS A 3 12.32 5.80 9.99
C LYS A 3 11.11 5.63 10.92
N VAL A 4 11.35 5.07 12.10
CA VAL A 4 10.32 4.95 13.14
C VAL A 4 9.84 6.34 13.54
N GLY A 5 8.52 6.53 13.57
CA GLY A 5 7.88 7.82 13.87
C GLY A 5 7.62 8.68 12.64
N ASP A 6 8.21 8.36 11.49
CA ASP A 6 7.90 9.05 10.24
C ASP A 6 6.49 8.68 9.76
N ARG A 7 5.82 9.67 9.18
CA ARG A 7 4.59 9.42 8.43
C ARG A 7 4.95 8.68 7.13
N LEU A 8 4.11 7.73 6.73
CA LEU A 8 4.25 7.09 5.42
C LEU A 8 4.13 8.15 4.31
N PRO A 9 5.00 8.11 3.28
CA PRO A 9 4.91 9.03 2.15
C PRO A 9 3.55 8.99 1.47
N ASP A 10 3.10 10.16 1.00
CA ASP A 10 1.89 10.26 0.19
C ASP A 10 2.12 9.59 -1.17
N GLY A 11 1.16 8.76 -1.56
CA GLY A 11 1.20 8.00 -2.80
C GLY A 11 -0.18 7.47 -3.14
N VAL A 12 -0.28 6.83 -4.30
CA VAL A 12 -1.51 6.20 -4.78
C VAL A 12 -1.24 4.71 -4.95
N PHE A 13 -2.05 3.88 -4.31
CA PHE A 13 -2.12 2.46 -4.60
C PHE A 13 -3.24 2.17 -5.56
N ARG A 14 -3.05 1.11 -6.34
CA ARG A 14 -4.06 0.59 -7.23
C ARG A 14 -4.57 -0.72 -6.65
N ILE A 15 -5.78 -0.70 -6.13
CA ILE A 15 -6.39 -1.81 -5.40
C ILE A 15 -7.32 -2.55 -6.35
N LYS A 16 -7.18 -3.88 -6.39
CA LYS A 16 -8.07 -4.75 -7.15
C LYS A 16 -9.38 -4.92 -6.38
N ASN A 17 -10.50 -4.65 -7.03
CA ASN A 17 -11.83 -4.86 -6.51
C ASN A 17 -12.33 -6.29 -6.81
N GLU A 18 -13.40 -6.69 -6.12
CA GLU A 18 -14.01 -8.02 -6.30
C GLU A 18 -14.54 -8.26 -7.71
N ASP A 19 -14.99 -7.20 -8.39
CA ASP A 19 -15.48 -7.24 -9.78
C ASP A 19 -14.36 -7.31 -10.84
N GLY A 20 -13.10 -7.36 -10.39
CA GLY A 20 -11.93 -7.39 -11.27
C GLY A 20 -11.47 -6.02 -11.78
N SER A 21 -12.16 -4.93 -11.43
CA SER A 21 -11.70 -3.57 -11.69
C SER A 21 -10.56 -3.20 -10.75
N ALA A 22 -9.88 -2.08 -11.04
CA ALA A 22 -8.89 -1.51 -10.15
C ALA A 22 -9.25 -0.06 -9.84
N THR A 23 -9.11 0.31 -8.57
CA THR A 23 -9.34 1.67 -8.09
C THR A 23 -8.05 2.26 -7.56
N ASP A 24 -7.83 3.53 -7.91
CA ASP A 24 -6.75 4.33 -7.36
C ASP A 24 -7.19 4.86 -5.99
N LEU A 25 -6.39 4.58 -4.96
CA LEU A 25 -6.64 4.99 -3.58
C LEU A 25 -5.40 5.66 -3.00
N SER A 26 -5.56 6.79 -2.32
CA SER A 26 -4.41 7.42 -1.67
C SER A 26 -3.94 6.60 -0.46
N THR A 27 -2.64 6.64 -0.15
CA THR A 27 -2.07 6.03 1.05
C THR A 27 -2.74 6.59 2.31
N GLY A 28 -3.02 7.89 2.34
CA GLY A 28 -3.72 8.55 3.44
C GLY A 28 -5.10 7.97 3.70
N GLU A 29 -5.93 7.82 2.67
CA GLU A 29 -7.26 7.22 2.79
C GLU A 29 -7.18 5.73 3.16
N TYR A 30 -6.24 4.99 2.58
CA TYR A 30 -6.14 3.56 2.81
C TYR A 30 -5.74 3.23 4.26
N PHE A 31 -4.77 3.95 4.82
CA PHE A 31 -4.22 3.67 6.15
C PHE A 31 -4.90 4.45 7.29
N ALA A 32 -5.79 5.41 6.99
CA ALA A 32 -6.46 6.21 8.01
C ALA A 32 -7.18 5.34 9.05
N GLY A 33 -6.85 5.56 10.34
CA GLY A 33 -7.48 4.86 11.46
C GLY A 33 -7.19 3.36 11.56
N LYS A 34 -6.25 2.83 10.76
CA LYS A 34 -5.89 1.41 10.75
C LYS A 34 -4.47 1.21 11.27
N THR A 35 -4.28 0.17 12.06
CA THR A 35 -2.96 -0.39 12.33
C THR A 35 -2.67 -1.43 11.26
N VAL A 36 -1.61 -1.23 10.47
CA VAL A 36 -1.32 -2.06 9.29
C VAL A 36 0.14 -2.49 9.28
N VAL A 37 0.38 -3.74 8.87
CA VAL A 37 1.70 -4.24 8.50
C VAL A 37 1.79 -4.22 6.97
N LEU A 38 2.72 -3.42 6.43
CA LEU A 38 3.00 -3.34 4.99
C LEU A 38 4.28 -4.12 4.67
N VAL A 39 4.19 -5.12 3.79
CA VAL A 39 5.34 -5.92 3.34
C VAL A 39 5.63 -5.60 1.88
N GLY A 40 6.79 -5.01 1.62
CA GLY A 40 7.29 -4.79 0.26
C GLY A 40 8.12 -5.99 -0.21
N VAL A 41 7.87 -6.44 -1.44
CA VAL A 41 8.62 -7.55 -2.08
C VAL A 41 9.28 -7.06 -3.37
N PRO A 42 10.33 -7.74 -3.89
CA PRO A 42 11.05 -7.31 -5.09
C PRO A 42 10.18 -7.25 -6.35
N GLY A 43 9.23 -8.17 -6.49
CA GLY A 43 8.34 -8.21 -7.64
C GLY A 43 7.32 -9.34 -7.56
N ALA A 44 6.29 -9.27 -8.40
CA ALA A 44 5.38 -10.38 -8.60
C ALA A 44 6.10 -11.50 -9.38
N PHE A 45 5.81 -12.76 -9.02
CA PHE A 45 6.36 -13.96 -9.67
C PHE A 45 7.90 -14.13 -9.60
N THR A 46 8.58 -13.41 -8.71
CA THR A 46 9.99 -13.68 -8.38
C THR A 46 10.08 -14.70 -7.25
N SER A 47 11.10 -15.55 -7.23
CA SER A 47 11.34 -16.43 -6.07
C SER A 47 11.64 -15.57 -4.85
N THR A 48 10.79 -15.67 -3.82
CA THR A 48 10.88 -14.90 -2.57
C THR A 48 11.74 -15.63 -1.54
#